data_AF-A0A938BBX1-F1
#
_entry.id   AF-A0A938BBX1-F1
#
_cell.length_a   1.000
_cell.length_b   1.000
_cell.length_c   1.000
_cell.angle_alpha   90.00
_cell.angle_beta   90.00
_cell.angle_gamma   90.00
#
_symmetry.space_group_name_H-M   'P 1'
#
loop_
_entity.id
_entity.type
_entity.pdbx_description
1 polymer ?
#
loop_
_entity_poly.entity_id
_entity_poly.type
_entity_poly.pdbx_seq_one_letter_code
_entity_poly.pdbx_strand_id
1 'polypeptide(L)'
;MNKLDFPLIDFHVHIEDDMTLERVLQLADERGVRVGVVEHAGIGQTIADDDDMNRYIEKLALQPVYKGIQAEGRDWMGAFSEYVVSQLDFVLTDALTFPEKDGRLVRLWTTPPIRINLRQSSQP
;
A
#
# COMPACT_ATOMS: atom_id res chain seq x y z
N MET A 1 -1.06 -26.91 -16.21
CA MET A 1 -2.27 -26.43 -15.49
C MET A 1 -3.41 -26.29 -16.48
N ASN A 2 -4.64 -26.63 -16.10
CA ASN A 2 -5.82 -26.16 -16.85
C ASN A 2 -5.86 -24.64 -16.78
N LYS A 3 -6.06 -23.98 -17.92
CA LYS A 3 -6.19 -22.53 -17.99
C LYS A 3 -7.52 -22.15 -17.32
N LEU A 4 -7.48 -21.29 -16.31
CA LEU A 4 -8.69 -20.78 -15.67
C LEU A 4 -9.43 -19.87 -16.65
N ASP A 5 -10.76 -19.91 -16.62
CA ASP A 5 -11.61 -19.06 -17.46
C ASP A 5 -11.76 -17.63 -16.92
N PHE A 6 -11.02 -17.29 -15.86
CA PHE A 6 -10.99 -15.98 -15.23
C PHE A 6 -9.55 -15.57 -14.90
N PRO A 7 -9.24 -14.26 -14.88
CA PRO A 7 -7.91 -13.78 -14.55
C PRO A 7 -7.61 -13.95 -13.06
N LEU A 8 -6.40 -14.39 -12.74
CA LEU A 8 -5.86 -14.32 -11.39
C LEU A 8 -5.12 -12.99 -11.19
N ILE A 9 -5.39 -12.32 -10.09
CA ILE A 9 -4.74 -11.06 -9.74
C ILE A 9 -4.39 -11.08 -8.25
N ASP A 10 -3.14 -10.78 -7.93
CA ASP A 10 -2.69 -10.48 -6.58
C ASP A 10 -2.63 -8.96 -6.42
N PHE A 11 -3.51 -8.37 -5.61
CA PHE A 11 -3.61 -6.92 -5.43
C PHE A 11 -2.73 -6.37 -4.30
N HIS A 12 -1.91 -7.20 -3.64
CA HIS A 12 -1.15 -6.76 -2.46
C HIS A 12 0.33 -7.15 -2.58
N VAL A 13 1.02 -6.57 -3.56
CA VAL A 13 2.46 -6.78 -3.77
C VAL A 13 3.25 -5.54 -3.39
N HIS A 14 4.22 -5.71 -2.49
CA HIS A 14 5.22 -4.69 -2.14
C HIS A 14 6.53 -4.91 -2.90
N ILE A 15 7.25 -3.83 -3.19
CA ILE A 15 8.57 -3.85 -3.85
C ILE A 15 9.61 -3.39 -2.82
N GLU A 16 10.20 -4.34 -2.12
CA GLU A 16 11.10 -4.11 -1.00
C GLU A 16 12.31 -5.05 -1.07
N ASP A 17 13.47 -4.59 -0.58
CA ASP A 17 14.71 -5.36 -0.47
C ASP A 17 15.08 -6.15 -1.75
N ASP A 18 14.99 -7.48 -1.70
CA ASP A 18 15.31 -8.40 -2.79
C ASP A 18 14.13 -8.65 -3.75
N MET A 19 12.93 -8.17 -3.41
CA MET A 19 11.72 -8.27 -4.22
C MET A 19 11.59 -7.07 -5.17
N THR A 20 12.46 -7.00 -6.17
CA THR A 20 12.42 -5.93 -7.19
C THR A 20 11.18 -6.06 -8.09
N LEU A 21 10.82 -4.97 -8.79
CA LEU A 21 9.74 -5.02 -9.79
C LEU A 21 9.97 -6.10 -10.86
N GLU A 22 11.21 -6.24 -11.33
CA GLU A 22 11.57 -7.28 -12.29
C GLU A 22 11.30 -8.67 -11.72
N ARG A 23 11.68 -8.92 -10.47
CA ARG A 23 11.43 -10.20 -9.80
C ARG A 23 9.93 -10.47 -9.62
N VAL A 24 9.16 -9.44 -9.26
CA VAL A 24 7.69 -9.52 -9.17
C VAL A 24 7.08 -9.91 -10.51
N LEU A 25 7.48 -9.25 -11.60
CA LEU A 25 6.95 -9.53 -12.94
C LEU A 25 7.33 -10.93 -13.42
N GLN A 26 8.55 -11.39 -13.12
CA GLN A 26 8.96 -12.76 -13.40
C GLN A 26 8.09 -13.78 -12.68
N LEU A 27 7.87 -13.60 -11.37
CA LEU A 27 7.03 -14.48 -10.56
C LEU A 27 5.56 -14.45 -11.03
N ALA A 28 5.08 -13.29 -11.46
CA ALA A 28 3.73 -13.11 -11.98
C ALA A 28 3.52 -13.94 -13.27
N ASP A 29 4.47 -13.90 -14.20
CA ASP A 29 4.46 -14.69 -15.43
C ASP A 29 4.56 -16.20 -15.14
N GLU A 30 5.51 -16.62 -14.30
CA GLU A 30 5.71 -18.02 -13.90
C GLU A 30 4.43 -18.63 -13.28
N ARG A 31 3.66 -17.82 -12.55
CA ARG A 31 2.43 -18.24 -11.85
C ARG A 31 1.16 -17.98 -12.66
N GLY A 32 1.24 -17.30 -13.80
CA GLY A 32 0.08 -16.91 -14.60
C GLY A 32 -0.87 -15.96 -13.86
N VAL A 33 -0.33 -15.05 -13.05
CA VAL A 33 -1.09 -14.03 -12.30
C VAL A 33 -0.74 -12.63 -12.78
N ARG A 34 -1.67 -11.69 -12.68
CA ARG A 34 -1.37 -10.25 -12.76
C ARG A 34 -1.17 -9.70 -11.36
N VAL A 35 -0.54 -8.54 -11.24
CA VAL A 35 -0.23 -7.95 -9.93
C VAL A 35 -0.70 -6.50 -9.82
N GLY A 36 -1.19 -6.15 -8.64
CA GLY A 36 -1.31 -4.79 -8.14
C GLY A 36 -0.17 -4.52 -7.17
N VAL A 37 0.63 -3.51 -7.49
CA VAL A 37 1.68 -3.03 -6.61
C VAL A 37 1.06 -2.02 -5.66
N VAL A 38 1.42 -2.11 -4.39
CA VAL A 38 1.07 -1.13 -3.36
C VAL A 38 2.33 -0.66 -2.65
N GLU A 39 2.24 0.53 -2.07
CA GLU A 39 3.23 1.10 -1.18
C GLU A 39 2.49 1.75 0.00
N HIS A 40 3.15 1.84 1.16
CA HIS A 40 2.61 2.45 2.36
C HIS A 40 2.34 3.95 2.14
N ALA A 41 1.07 4.35 2.28
CA ALA A 41 0.62 5.71 2.01
C ALA A 41 -0.17 6.29 3.18
N GLY A 42 0.13 7.53 3.56
CA GLY A 42 -0.51 8.22 4.67
C GLY A 42 0.45 9.16 5.39
N ILE A 43 -0.04 9.83 6.43
CA ILE A 43 0.75 10.83 7.16
C ILE A 43 1.99 10.17 7.77
N GLY A 44 3.18 10.60 7.31
CA GLY A 44 4.46 10.08 7.79
C GLY A 44 4.81 8.66 7.30
N GLN A 45 4.22 8.23 6.18
CA GLN A 45 4.55 6.98 5.47
C GLN A 45 5.51 7.23 4.30
N THR A 46 5.89 6.18 3.57
CA THR A 46 6.73 6.28 2.36
C THR A 46 6.13 7.22 1.32
N ILE A 47 4.82 7.13 1.10
CA ILE A 47 4.05 8.09 0.31
C ILE A 47 3.29 8.99 1.28
N ALA A 48 3.77 10.20 1.51
CA ALA A 48 3.23 11.09 2.54
C ALA A 48 2.37 12.24 2.00
N ASP A 49 2.47 12.54 0.70
CA ASP A 49 1.75 13.64 0.05
C ASP A 49 1.52 13.39 -1.46
N ASP A 50 0.89 14.36 -2.12
CA ASP A 50 0.62 14.32 -3.57
C ASP A 50 1.89 14.18 -4.42
N ASP A 51 3.01 14.80 -4.00
CA ASP A 51 4.25 14.78 -4.78
C ASP A 51 4.89 13.38 -4.72
N ASP A 52 4.88 12.73 -3.57
CA ASP A 52 5.28 11.32 -3.44
C ASP A 52 4.39 10.40 -4.28
N MET A 53 3.08 10.60 -4.21
CA MET A 53 2.11 9.78 -4.95
C MET A 53 2.32 9.91 -6.46
N ASN A 54 2.55 11.12 -6.96
CA ASN A 54 2.84 11.36 -8.37
C ASN A 54 4.14 10.67 -8.82
N ARG A 55 5.21 10.76 -8.03
CA ARG A 55 6.47 10.04 -8.30
C ARG A 55 6.26 8.53 -8.35
N TYR A 56 5.48 8.00 -7.42
CA TYR A 56 5.12 6.58 -7.36
C TYR A 56 4.35 6.12 -8.61
N ILE A 57 3.32 6.88 -9.00
CA ILE A 57 2.53 6.60 -10.20
C ILE A 57 3.40 6.65 -11.47
N GLU A 58 4.25 7.68 -11.59
CA GLU A 58 5.14 7.85 -12.74
C GLU A 58 6.12 6.68 -12.87
N LYS A 59 6.72 6.22 -11.76
CA LYS A 59 7.60 5.04 -11.71
C LYS A 59 6.92 3.79 -12.28
N LEU A 60 5.61 3.65 -12.11
CA LEU A 60 4.83 2.49 -12.54
C LEU A 60 4.08 2.68 -13.86
N ALA A 61 4.07 3.88 -14.46
CA ALA A 61 3.18 4.23 -15.57
C ALA A 61 3.34 3.35 -16.83
N LEU A 62 4.54 2.81 -17.08
CA LEU A 62 4.84 1.95 -18.23
C LEU A 62 4.93 0.46 -17.87
N GLN A 63 4.64 0.11 -16.63
CA GLN A 63 4.78 -1.24 -16.11
C GLN A 63 3.45 -1.98 -16.22
N PRO A 64 3.45 -3.30 -16.51
CA PRO A 64 2.22 -4.08 -16.69
C PRO A 64 1.60 -4.49 -15.35
N VAL A 65 1.40 -3.51 -14.45
CA VAL A 65 0.87 -3.70 -13.09
C VAL A 65 -0.29 -2.74 -12.83
N TYR A 66 -1.17 -3.10 -11.89
CA TYR A 66 -2.11 -2.13 -11.31
C TYR A 66 -1.38 -1.30 -10.25
N LYS A 67 -1.65 0.00 -10.22
CA LYS A 67 -1.07 0.96 -9.28
C LYS A 67 -2.05 1.18 -8.13
N GLY A 68 -1.68 0.74 -6.94
CA GLY A 68 -2.47 0.99 -5.75
C GLY A 68 -1.62 1.52 -4.59
N ILE A 69 -2.28 1.76 -3.47
CA ILE A 69 -1.62 2.08 -2.21
C ILE A 69 -2.19 1.23 -1.09
N GLN A 70 -1.38 1.04 -0.05
CA GLN A 70 -1.82 0.59 1.26
C GLN A 70 -1.95 1.84 2.16
N ALA A 71 -3.17 2.36 2.22
CA ALA A 71 -3.53 3.54 2.99
C ALA A 71 -3.57 3.24 4.50
N GLU A 72 -2.64 3.85 5.23
CA GLU A 72 -2.45 3.64 6.67
C GLU A 72 -2.95 4.81 7.51
N GLY A 73 -3.57 4.47 8.64
CA GLY A 73 -4.14 5.45 9.56
C GLY A 73 -5.54 5.88 9.15
N ARG A 74 -6.31 6.40 10.10
CA ARG A 74 -7.70 6.82 9.83
C ARG A 74 -7.79 8.19 9.14
N ASP A 75 -6.68 8.92 9.16
CA ASP A 75 -6.48 10.28 8.69
C ASP A 75 -5.71 10.34 7.36
N TRP A 76 -5.40 9.19 6.74
CA TRP A 76 -4.68 9.12 5.46
C TRP A 76 -5.31 9.98 4.37
N MET A 77 -6.65 10.09 4.34
CA MET A 77 -7.36 10.91 3.35
C MET A 77 -7.01 12.40 3.45
N GLY A 78 -6.53 12.87 4.61
CA GLY A 78 -6.07 14.24 4.79
C GLY A 78 -4.67 14.50 4.21
N ALA A 79 -3.94 13.46 3.80
CA ALA A 79 -2.60 13.57 3.22
C ALA A 79 -2.61 13.84 1.70
N PHE A 80 -3.73 13.56 1.02
CA PHE A 80 -3.79 13.56 -0.44
C PHE A 80 -4.98 14.35 -1.00
N SER A 81 -4.80 14.92 -2.19
CA SER A 81 -5.93 15.44 -2.96
C SER A 81 -6.76 14.32 -3.58
N GLU A 82 -8.07 14.58 -3.76
CA GLU A 82 -8.94 13.64 -4.49
C GLU A 82 -8.44 13.37 -5.91
N TYR A 83 -7.81 14.37 -6.54
CA TYR A 83 -7.27 14.25 -7.90
C TYR A 83 -6.13 13.25 -7.99
N VAL A 84 -5.16 13.28 -7.06
CA VAL A 84 -4.03 12.35 -7.11
C VAL A 84 -4.49 10.92 -6.78
N VAL A 85 -5.42 10.78 -5.83
CA VAL A 85 -6.01 9.48 -5.48
C VAL A 85 -6.78 8.89 -6.66
N SER A 86 -7.47 9.72 -7.46
CA SER A 86 -8.20 9.24 -8.64
C SER A 86 -7.31 8.73 -9.78
N GLN A 87 -5.98 8.92 -9.71
CA GLN A 87 -5.05 8.38 -10.69
C GLN A 87 -4.63 6.92 -10.39
N LEU A 88 -4.96 6.43 -9.18
CA LEU A 88 -4.71 5.05 -8.78
C LEU A 88 -5.76 4.11 -9.37
N ASP A 89 -5.37 2.86 -9.60
CA ASP A 89 -6.29 1.81 -10.05
C ASP A 89 -7.12 1.28 -8.87
N PHE A 90 -6.57 1.29 -7.65
CA PHE A 90 -7.25 0.87 -6.44
C PHE A 90 -6.59 1.44 -5.18
N VAL A 91 -7.33 1.43 -4.06
CA VAL A 91 -6.83 1.78 -2.72
C VAL A 91 -7.16 0.64 -1.78
N LEU A 92 -6.16 0.11 -1.09
CA LEU A 92 -6.34 -0.79 0.05
C LEU A 92 -6.19 0.02 1.32
N THR A 93 -6.99 -0.28 2.33
CA THR A 93 -6.76 0.24 3.68
C THR A 93 -6.85 -0.91 4.64
N ASP A 94 -5.86 -1.03 5.51
CA ASP A 94 -5.79 -2.05 6.52
C ASP A 94 -6.18 -1.48 7.88
N ALA A 95 -6.83 -2.33 8.66
CA ALA A 95 -7.15 -1.99 10.03
C ALA A 95 -5.95 -2.34 10.91
N LEU A 96 -4.82 -1.66 10.71
CA LEU A 96 -3.66 -1.84 11.57
C LEU A 96 -3.92 -1.19 12.93
N THR A 97 -4.36 0.07 12.92
CA THR A 97 -4.56 0.87 14.13
C THR A 97 -6.02 0.95 14.54
N PHE A 98 -6.30 0.69 15.82
CA PHE A 98 -7.66 0.69 16.36
C PHE A 98 -7.80 1.53 17.62
N PRO A 99 -8.91 2.27 17.80
CA PRO A 99 -9.18 2.94 19.07
C PRO A 99 -9.61 1.91 20.13
N GLU A 100 -8.96 1.94 21.29
CA GLU A 100 -9.44 1.29 22.51
C GLU A 100 -10.67 2.04 23.07
N LYS A 101 -11.28 1.49 24.13
CA LYS A 101 -12.46 2.08 24.78
C LYS A 101 -12.24 3.50 25.30
N ASP A 102 -11.00 3.89 25.58
CA ASP A 102 -10.63 5.22 26.04
C ASP A 102 -10.23 6.18 24.90
N GLY A 103 -10.37 5.74 23.63
CA GLY A 103 -10.04 6.51 22.44
C GLY A 103 -8.56 6.47 22.04
N ARG A 104 -7.68 5.80 22.80
CA ARG A 104 -6.26 5.66 22.43
C ARG A 104 -6.11 4.65 21.31
N LEU A 105 -5.25 4.95 20.33
CA LEU A 105 -4.97 4.03 19.24
C LEU A 105 -3.95 2.95 19.68
N VAL A 106 -4.18 1.71 19.26
CA VAL A 106 -3.27 0.57 19.47
C VAL A 106 -2.91 -0.12 18.17
N ARG A 107 -1.71 -0.70 18.14
CA ARG A 107 -1.23 -1.57 17.06
C ARG A 107 -1.48 -3.04 17.39
N LEU A 108 -2.50 -3.65 16.80
CA LEU A 108 -2.92 -5.01 17.15
C LEU A 108 -1.89 -6.11 16.81
N TRP A 109 -1.03 -5.86 15.84
CA TRP A 109 -0.03 -6.83 15.36
C TRP A 109 1.26 -6.86 16.20
N THR A 110 1.35 -6.01 17.22
CA THR A 110 2.50 -5.96 18.14
C THR A 110 2.22 -6.76 19.41
N THR A 111 3.24 -7.42 19.97
CA THR A 111 3.15 -8.15 21.23
C THR A 111 4.16 -7.61 22.25
N PRO A 112 3.72 -6.94 23.33
CA PRO A 112 2.33 -6.55 23.63
C PRO A 112 1.81 -5.47 22.66
N PRO A 113 0.48 -5.28 22.52
CA PRO A 113 -0.06 -4.18 21.73
C PRO A 113 0.49 -2.84 22.19
N ILE A 114 1.15 -2.13 21.28
CA ILE A 114 1.76 -0.83 21.55
C ILE A 114 0.71 0.26 21.38
N ARG A 115 0.56 1.10 22.41
CA ARG A 115 -0.23 2.33 22.35
C ARG A 115 0.53 3.37 21.52
N ILE A 116 -0.17 4.01 20.60
CA ILE A 116 0.41 5.03 19.73
C ILE A 116 -0.24 6.40 20.01
N ASN A 117 0.61 7.43 20.06
CA ASN A 117 0.18 8.82 19.98
C ASN A 117 0.32 9.27 18.53
N LEU A 118 -0.72 9.88 17.95
CA LEU A 118 -0.77 10.38 16.55
C LEU A 118 0.31 11.44 16.20
N ARG A 119 1.31 11.69 17.04
CA ARG A 119 2.37 12.68 16.82
C ARG A 119 3.74 12.10 16.45
N GLN A 120 3.91 10.79 16.30
CA GLN A 120 5.20 10.23 15.85
C GLN A 120 5.03 8.96 15.01
N SER A 121 5.10 9.10 13.69
CA SER A 121 5.83 8.18 12.82
C SER A 121 6.97 8.97 12.17
N SER A 122 7.94 9.32 13.01
CA SER A 122 9.29 9.61 12.57
C SER A 122 10.20 8.88 13.55
N GLN A 123 10.50 7.63 13.21
CA GLN A 123 11.68 6.94 13.68
C GLN A 123 12.36 6.38 12.42
N PRO A 124 13.69 6.60 12.29
CA PRO A 124 14.46 6.37 11.08
C PRO A 124 14.62 4.91 10.69
#